data_AF-A0A2G9TB58-F1
#
_entry.id   AF-A0A2G9TB58-F1
#
_cell.length_a   1.000
_cell.length_b   1.000
_cell.length_c   1.000
_cell.angle_alpha   90.00
_cell.angle_beta   90.00
_cell.angle_gamma   90.00
#
_symmetry.space_group_name_H-M   'P 1'
#
loop_
_entity.id
_entity.type
_entity.pdbx_description
1 polymer ?
#
loop_
_entity_poly.entity_id
_entity_poly.type
_entity_poly.pdbx_seq_one_letter_code
_entity_poly.pdbx_strand_id
1 'polypeptide(L)' 'VRIPEDYPDGAMVGCLAASDPDVGQNARLRFSIEAEANGIAPPFKIDHRTGCVFIHSPHQPLDFQRRPVYNLTID' A
#
# COMPACT_ATOMS: atom_id res chain seq x y z
N VAL A 1 5.22 -9.81 1.67
CA VAL A 1 4.65 -10.11 0.32
C VAL A 1 5.79 -10.07 -0.69
N ARG A 2 5.76 -10.88 -1.75
CA ARG A 2 6.73 -10.84 -2.85
C ARG A 2 5.96 -10.65 -4.16
N ILE A 3 6.43 -9.72 -4.97
CA ILE A 3 5.85 -9.41 -6.28
C ILE A 3 6.98 -9.33 -7.32
N PRO A 4 6.71 -9.70 -8.59
CA PRO A 4 7.59 -9.39 -9.71
C PRO A 4 7.83 -7.87 -9.86
N GLU A 5 8.99 -7.49 -10.36
CA GLU A 5 9.32 -6.06 -10.59
C GLU A 5 8.59 -5.47 -11.81
N ASP A 6 8.14 -6.33 -12.72
CA ASP A 6 7.34 -6.00 -13.91
C ASP A 6 5.83 -5.98 -13.63
N TYR A 7 5.42 -5.96 -12.36
CA TYR A 7 4.02 -5.82 -11.98
C TYR A 7 3.44 -4.51 -12.54
N PRO A 8 2.30 -4.56 -13.26
CA PRO A 8 1.80 -3.37 -13.94
C PRO A 8 1.29 -2.32 -12.95
N ASP A 9 1.35 -1.04 -13.35
CA ASP A 9 0.77 0.04 -12.56
C ASP A 9 -0.73 -0.22 -12.32
N GLY A 10 -1.18 0.00 -11.09
CA GLY A 10 -2.55 -0.31 -10.67
C GLY A 10 -2.82 -1.79 -10.35
N ALA A 11 -1.86 -2.71 -10.50
CA ALA A 11 -2.02 -4.09 -10.06
C ALA A 11 -2.20 -4.19 -8.54
N MET A 12 -3.07 -5.08 -8.09
CA MET A 12 -3.29 -5.33 -6.66
C MET A 12 -2.16 -6.17 -6.08
N VAL A 13 -1.56 -5.69 -4.99
CA VAL A 13 -0.51 -6.38 -4.23
C VAL A 13 -1.13 -7.29 -3.17
N GLY A 14 -2.19 -6.83 -2.52
CA GLY A 14 -2.93 -7.55 -1.49
C GLY A 14 -3.85 -6.62 -0.70
N CYS A 15 -4.63 -7.17 0.23
CA CYS A 15 -5.51 -6.37 1.09
C CYS A 15 -5.23 -6.66 2.56
N LEU A 16 -5.32 -5.61 3.38
CA LEU A 16 -5.28 -5.73 4.83
C LEU A 16 -6.66 -6.08 5.37
N ALA A 17 -6.68 -6.86 6.45
CA ALA A 17 -7.87 -7.11 7.23
C ALA A 17 -7.66 -6.51 8.62
N ALA A 18 -8.52 -5.57 8.98
CA ALA A 18 -8.59 -5.01 10.31
C ALA A 18 -10.06 -5.01 10.76
N SER A 19 -10.29 -5.13 12.07
CA SER A 19 -11.61 -5.21 12.67
C SER A 19 -11.66 -4.28 13.87
N ASP A 20 -12.74 -3.51 13.95
CA ASP A 20 -13.06 -2.69 15.10
C ASP A 20 -14.26 -3.34 15.84
N PRO A 21 -14.19 -3.53 17.16
CA PRO A 21 -15.27 -4.19 17.93
C PRO A 21 -16.50 -3.30 18.13
N ASP A 22 -16.46 -2.02 17.79
CA ASP A 22 -17.60 -1.13 17.90
C ASP A 22 -18.65 -1.41 16.80
N VAL A 23 -19.80 -0.73 16.89
CA VAL A 23 -20.94 -0.94 15.99
C VAL A 23 -21.27 0.34 15.21
N GLY A 24 -21.68 0.18 13.95
CA GLY A 24 -22.15 1.28 13.12
C GLY A 24 -21.02 2.15 12.61
N GLN A 25 -21.21 3.48 12.62
CA GLN A 25 -20.20 4.41 12.08
C GLN A 25 -18.88 4.39 12.87
N ASN A 26 -18.92 4.00 14.14
CA ASN A 26 -17.74 3.91 15.00
C ASN A 26 -16.81 2.75 14.58
N ALA A 27 -17.34 1.74 13.89
CA ALA A 27 -16.55 0.62 13.37
C ALA A 27 -15.89 0.92 12.01
N ARG A 28 -16.02 2.14 11.48
CA ARG A 28 -15.63 2.46 10.11
C ARG A 28 -14.15 2.78 10.02
N LEU A 29 -13.38 1.75 9.70
CA LEU A 29 -11.94 1.86 9.48
C LEU A 29 -11.62 2.68 8.23
N ARG A 30 -10.50 3.40 8.29
CA ARG A 30 -9.86 4.07 7.16
C ARG A 30 -8.40 3.67 7.14
N PHE A 31 -7.87 3.47 5.94
CA PHE A 31 -6.48 3.07 5.75
C PHE A 31 -5.71 4.13 4.97
N SER A 32 -4.45 4.30 5.34
CA SER A 32 -3.50 5.20 4.70
C SER A 32 -2.09 4.61 4.75
N ILE A 33 -1.26 4.94 3.77
CA ILE A 33 0.17 4.57 3.78
C ILE A 33 0.93 5.76 4.35
N GLU A 34 1.73 5.54 5.40
CA GLU A 34 2.64 6.56 5.90
C GLU A 34 3.73 6.87 4.86
N ALA A 35 4.10 8.15 4.76
CA ALA A 35 5.25 8.55 3.97
C ALA A 35 6.55 7.99 4.60
N GLU A 36 7.53 7.66 3.76
CA GLU A 36 8.85 7.28 4.26
C GLU A 36 9.49 8.46 5.02
N ALA A 37 10.46 8.18 5.90
CA ALA A 37 11.12 9.20 6.73
C ALA A 37 11.78 10.35 5.95
N ASN A 38 12.04 10.15 4.65
CA ASN A 38 12.57 11.15 3.72
C ASN A 38 11.47 12.00 3.04
N GLY A 39 10.20 11.81 3.40
CA GLY A 39 9.04 12.49 2.81
C GLY A 39 8.66 11.98 1.41
N ILE A 40 9.29 10.92 0.91
CA ILE A 40 9.01 10.36 -0.41
C ILE A 40 7.88 9.33 -0.26
N ALA A 41 6.81 9.51 -1.04
CA ALA A 41 5.75 8.53 -1.12
C ALA A 41 6.30 7.24 -1.78
N PRO A 42 6.06 6.07 -1.19
CA PRO A 42 6.48 4.82 -1.80
C PRO A 42 5.67 4.55 -3.08
N PRO A 43 6.13 3.67 -4.00
CA PRO A 43 5.48 3.39 -5.28
C PRO A 43 4.22 2.50 -5.15
N PHE A 44 3.42 2.76 -4.11
CA PHE A 44 2.22 2.02 -3.75
C PHE A 44 1.13 2.99 -3.30
N LYS A 45 -0.13 2.59 -3.52
CA LYS A 45 -1.31 3.28 -3.00
C LYS A 45 -2.21 2.29 -2.27
N ILE A 46 -3.00 2.78 -1.32
CA ILE A 46 -4.00 1.98 -0.61
C ILE A 46 -5.41 2.53 -0.84
N ASP A 47 -6.38 1.64 -1.02
CA ASP A 47 -7.79 2.02 -0.95
C ASP A 47 -8.18 2.25 0.51
N HIS A 48 -8.58 3.48 0.82
CA HIS A 48 -8.88 3.90 2.19
C HIS A 48 -10.07 3.19 2.84
N ARG A 49 -10.92 2.47 2.08
CA ARG A 49 -12.09 1.75 2.62
C ARG A 49 -11.87 0.26 2.71
N THR A 50 -11.16 -0.31 1.74
CA THR A 50 -10.96 -1.77 1.68
C THR A 50 -9.64 -2.22 2.25
N GLY A 51 -8.68 -1.31 2.45
CA GLY A 51 -7.32 -1.65 2.84
C GLY A 51 -6.55 -2.40 1.75
N CYS A 52 -7.01 -2.36 0.49
CA CYS A 52 -6.30 -3.00 -0.62
C CYS A 52 -5.16 -2.11 -1.14
N VAL A 53 -3.96 -2.67 -1.23
CA VAL A 53 -2.75 -2.03 -1.71
C VAL A 53 -2.55 -2.34 -3.18
N PHE A 54 -2.18 -1.32 -3.96
CA PHE A 54 -1.94 -1.39 -5.39
C PHE A 54 -0.59 -0.77 -5.74
N ILE A 55 0.01 -1.22 -6.83
CA ILE A 55 1.16 -0.53 -7.44
C ILE A 55 0.73 0.87 -7.87
N HIS A 56 1.57 1.85 -7.55
CA HIS A 56 1.43 3.21 -8.04
C HIS A 56 2.80 3.78 -8.40
N SER A 57 3.25 3.48 -9.61
CA SER A 57 4.57 3.86 -10.11
C SER A 57 4.53 4.25 -11.59
N PRO A 58 3.77 5.29 -11.97
CA PRO A 58 3.49 5.63 -13.37
C PRO A 58 4.72 6.13 -14.16
N HIS A 59 5.79 6.55 -13.48
CA HIS A 59 6.97 7.16 -14.10
C HIS A 59 8.22 6.28 -14.04
N GLN A 60 8.23 5.25 -13.20
CA GLN A 60 9.38 4.38 -13.02
C GLN A 60 8.88 3.00 -12.55
N PRO A 61 9.17 1.90 -13.23
CA PRO A 61 8.82 0.57 -12.73
C PRO A 61 9.58 0.26 -11.43
N LEU A 62 9.13 -0.78 -10.71
CA LEU A 62 9.92 -1.33 -9.62
C LEU A 62 11.23 -1.89 -10.20
N ASP A 63 12.30 -1.76 -9.45
CA ASP A 63 13.63 -2.20 -9.86
C ASP A 63 14.26 -2.94 -8.68
N PHE A 64 14.33 -4.26 -8.80
CA PHE A 64 14.84 -5.13 -7.76
C PHE A 64 16.33 -4.89 -7.48
N GLN A 65 17.12 -4.53 -8.50
CA GLN A 65 18.55 -4.26 -8.34
C GLN A 65 18.78 -2.97 -7.56
N ARG A 66 17.92 -1.97 -7.75
CA ARG A 66 17.99 -0.68 -7.05
C ARG A 66 17.41 -0.73 -5.64
N ARG A 67 16.24 -1.35 -5.46
CA ARG A 67 15.56 -1.44 -4.16
C ARG A 67 14.70 -2.71 -4.06
N PRO A 68 15.23 -3.78 -3.45
CA PRO A 68 14.53 -5.06 -3.38
C PRO A 68 13.44 -5.13 -2.30
N VAL A 69 13.43 -4.18 -1.36
CA VAL A 69 12.53 -4.20 -0.19
C VAL A 69 11.96 -2.81 0.05
N TYR A 70 10.64 -2.77 0.29
CA TYR A 70 9.89 -1.60 0.72
C TYR A 70 9.21 -1.92 2.05
N ASN A 71 9.45 -1.07 3.06
CA ASN A 71 8.75 -1.13 4.33
C ASN A 71 7.60 -0.14 4.29
N LEU A 72 6.37 -0.64 4.41
CA LEU A 72 5.16 0.17 4.41
C LEU A 72 4.54 0.11 5.81
N THR A 73 4.31 1.27 6.41
CA THR A 73 3.47 1.40 7.60
C THR A 73 2.08 1.85 7.17
N ILE A 74 1.05 1.22 7.74
CA ILE A 74 -0.34 1.51 7.44
C ILE A 74 -1.00 2.03 8.71
N ASP A 75 -1.68 3.17 8.59
CA ASP A 75 -2.54 3.80 9.61
C ASP A 75 -4.01 3.73 9.20
#